data_AF-A0A9N9SNH8-F1
#
_entry.id   AF-A0A9N9SNH8-F1
#
_cell.length_a   1.000
_cell.length_b   1.000
_cell.length_c   1.000
_cell.angle_alpha   90.00
_cell.angle_beta   90.00
_cell.angle_gamma   90.00
#
_symmetry.space_group_name_H-M   'P 1'
#
loop_
_entity.id
_entity.type
_entity.pdbx_description
1 polymer ?
#
loop_
_entity_poly.entity_id
_entity_poly.type
_entity_poly.pdbx_seq_one_letter_code
_entity_poly.pdbx_strand_id
1 'polypeptide(L)'
;MPTESDDSTKSIALALQIVFHELQFCDKPIGTKKLTKSFGYETLDFFMQHDVQEFLRVPLDKLESKMKGTCVEGTVPKLFEGKMISYIRCKNVDYSSIRSETFYDIQFNIKRKKNIDESFKDYIAKETLDGDNRYDAYEFYEKLSLDSYLQEPDPNNSAKYTLHAVLVHSGDNHGGNDVVFINPKGDGKWCKFDDEVISRYTKQEASEHNFGGHDEDRNMTVKHCTNAYMLVYIRDSQMTKVLQDVTDADIPTELADRLAKEKRMEQVRRKERNEAHLYMTINVLFEDTFDGHQGNDLYDQERALFKEFKIKAI
;
A
#
# COMPACT_ATOMS: atom_id res chain seq x y z
N MET A 1 -5.17 15.81 9.67
CA MET A 1 -3.72 16.06 9.77
C MET A 1 -3.42 17.37 9.05
N PRO A 2 -2.66 18.29 9.66
CA PRO A 2 -2.26 19.54 9.01
C PRO A 2 -1.19 19.25 7.95
N THR A 3 -1.51 19.53 6.70
CA THR A 3 -0.60 19.34 5.55
C THR A 3 -0.49 20.58 4.67
N GLU A 4 -1.05 21.71 5.09
CA GLU A 4 -1.20 22.94 4.31
C GLU A 4 0.15 23.49 3.83
N SER A 5 1.18 23.38 4.67
CA SER A 5 2.56 23.81 4.37
C SER A 5 3.44 22.71 3.77
N ASP A 6 2.93 21.49 3.62
CA ASP A 6 3.73 20.36 3.18
C ASP A 6 4.07 20.43 1.69
N ASP A 7 5.28 19.98 1.35
CA ASP A 7 5.73 19.82 -0.04
C ASP A 7 4.92 18.73 -0.75
N SER A 8 4.31 19.10 -1.88
CA SER A 8 3.45 18.23 -2.71
C SER A 8 4.12 16.95 -3.24
N THR A 9 5.45 16.89 -3.26
CA THR A 9 6.21 15.76 -3.80
C THR A 9 6.92 14.92 -2.74
N LYS A 10 7.07 15.44 -1.52
CA LYS A 10 7.80 14.77 -0.44
C LYS A 10 6.93 14.36 0.75
N SER A 11 5.72 14.91 0.89
CA SER A 11 4.84 14.57 2.01
C SER A 11 3.98 13.36 1.71
N ILE A 12 4.23 12.26 2.44
CA ILE A 12 3.44 11.03 2.39
C ILE A 12 2.03 11.27 2.93
N ALA A 13 1.89 12.05 4.01
CA ALA A 13 0.58 12.36 4.56
C ALA A 13 -0.31 13.08 3.55
N LEU A 14 0.25 14.07 2.84
CA LEU A 14 -0.46 14.77 1.77
C LEU A 14 -0.73 13.87 0.57
N ALA A 15 0.24 13.05 0.16
CA ALA A 15 0.04 12.13 -0.95
C ALA A 15 -1.06 11.10 -0.67
N LEU A 16 -1.16 10.58 0.55
CA LEU A 16 -2.24 9.70 1.00
C LEU A 16 -3.59 10.44 1.03
N GLN A 17 -3.63 11.69 1.51
CA GLN A 17 -4.84 12.52 1.44
C GLN A 17 -5.34 12.71 0.00
N ILE A 18 -4.42 12.95 -0.96
CA ILE A 18 -4.74 13.05 -2.38
C ILE A 18 -5.34 11.73 -2.87
N VAL A 19 -4.67 10.60 -2.62
CA VAL A 19 -5.12 9.28 -3.09
C VAL A 19 -6.47 8.91 -2.50
N PHE A 20 -6.69 9.09 -1.19
CA PHE A 20 -7.97 8.78 -0.56
C PHE A 20 -9.10 9.67 -1.05
N HIS A 21 -8.84 10.98 -1.21
CA HIS A 21 -9.83 11.88 -1.78
C HIS A 21 -10.18 11.48 -3.22
N GLU A 22 -9.19 11.17 -4.06
CA GLU A 22 -9.46 10.75 -5.43
C GLU A 22 -10.19 9.40 -5.50
N LEU A 23 -9.86 8.43 -4.64
CA LEU A 23 -10.59 7.16 -4.54
C LEU A 23 -12.06 7.35 -4.13
N GLN A 24 -12.38 8.38 -3.35
CA GLN A 24 -13.74 8.67 -2.90
C GLN A 24 -14.59 9.35 -3.99
N PHE A 25 -13.99 10.21 -4.83
CA PHE A 25 -14.74 11.10 -5.72
C PHE A 25 -14.49 10.90 -7.23
N CYS A 26 -13.50 10.11 -7.62
CA CYS A 26 -13.14 9.96 -9.02
C CYS A 26 -13.66 8.65 -9.60
N ASP A 27 -14.28 8.72 -10.78
CA ASP A 27 -14.74 7.54 -11.53
C ASP A 27 -13.67 6.94 -12.46
N LYS A 28 -12.41 7.37 -12.32
CA LYS A 28 -11.28 6.92 -13.16
C LYS A 28 -10.21 6.26 -12.30
N PRO A 29 -9.38 5.37 -12.89
CA PRO A 29 -8.23 4.83 -12.18
C PRO A 29 -7.32 5.91 -11.60
N ILE A 30 -6.86 5.68 -10.37
CA ILE A 30 -6.07 6.64 -9.60
C ILE A 30 -4.59 6.37 -9.76
N GLY A 31 -3.84 7.40 -10.14
CA GLY A 31 -2.39 7.30 -10.28
C GLY A 31 -1.68 7.48 -8.94
N THR A 32 -0.79 6.55 -8.59
CA THR A 32 -0.03 6.59 -7.32
C THR A 32 1.34 7.28 -7.45
N LYS A 33 1.63 7.96 -8.57
CA LYS A 33 2.95 8.56 -8.86
C LYS A 33 3.44 9.57 -7.81
N LYS A 34 2.56 10.40 -7.26
CA LYS A 34 2.91 11.35 -6.19
C LYS A 34 3.22 10.62 -4.89
N LEU A 35 2.45 9.57 -4.58
CA LEU A 35 2.62 8.75 -3.39
C LEU A 35 3.96 8.01 -3.42
N THR A 36 4.27 7.32 -4.52
CA THR A 36 5.54 6.61 -4.65
C THR A 36 6.75 7.53 -4.62
N LYS A 37 6.67 8.70 -5.27
CA LYS A 37 7.71 9.73 -5.16
C LYS A 37 7.89 10.25 -3.74
N SER A 38 6.81 10.35 -2.96
CA SER A 38 6.89 10.80 -1.56
C SER A 38 7.57 9.77 -0.63
N PHE A 39 7.59 8.49 -1.02
CA PHE A 39 8.40 7.46 -0.36
C PHE A 39 9.90 7.55 -0.68
N GLY A 40 10.28 8.33 -1.69
CA GLY A 40 11.65 8.40 -2.18
C GLY A 40 11.99 7.31 -3.19
N TYR A 41 11.00 6.52 -3.63
CA TYR A 41 11.20 5.54 -4.69
C TYR A 41 11.43 6.25 -6.04
N GLU A 42 12.51 5.88 -6.72
CA GLU A 42 12.83 6.31 -8.08
C GLU A 42 12.18 5.39 -9.12
N THR A 43 12.25 5.78 -10.40
CA THR A 43 11.63 5.01 -11.50
C THR A 43 12.11 3.57 -11.64
N LEU A 44 13.29 3.26 -11.11
CA LEU A 44 13.85 1.90 -11.13
C LEU A 44 13.33 1.04 -9.98
N ASP A 45 12.95 1.65 -8.85
CA ASP A 45 12.43 0.95 -7.67
C ASP A 45 11.00 0.42 -7.89
N PHE A 46 10.31 0.90 -8.95
CA PHE A 46 9.00 0.39 -9.38
C PHE A 46 9.02 -1.06 -9.86
N PHE A 47 10.18 -1.57 -10.24
CA PHE A 47 10.34 -2.93 -10.75
C PHE A 47 10.82 -3.91 -9.68
N MET A 48 11.09 -3.42 -8.46
CA MET A 48 11.45 -4.26 -7.32
C MET A 48 10.21 -4.59 -6.51
N GLN A 49 9.98 -5.88 -6.25
CA GLN A 49 8.97 -6.31 -5.28
C GLN A 49 9.44 -5.93 -3.87
N HIS A 50 8.64 -5.14 -3.17
CA HIS A 50 8.89 -4.76 -1.79
C HIS A 50 8.14 -5.71 -0.86
N ASP A 51 8.69 -5.97 0.32
CA ASP A 51 7.97 -6.69 1.37
C ASP A 51 6.74 -5.86 1.77
N VAL A 52 5.55 -6.45 1.65
CA VAL A 52 4.28 -5.77 1.94
C VAL A 52 4.20 -5.33 3.40
N GLN A 53 4.92 -6.00 4.31
CA GLN A 53 5.01 -5.56 5.69
C GLN A 53 5.81 -4.26 5.82
N GLU A 54 6.94 -4.13 5.11
CA GLU A 54 7.71 -2.88 5.08
C GLU A 54 6.87 -1.76 4.44
N PHE A 55 6.16 -2.09 3.36
CA PHE A 55 5.22 -1.17 2.72
C PHE A 55 4.07 -0.74 3.63
N LEU A 56 3.64 -1.57 4.59
CA LEU A 56 2.61 -1.19 5.57
C LEU A 56 3.17 -0.33 6.71
N ARG A 57 4.31 -0.74 7.29
CA ARG A 57 4.87 -0.08 8.47
C ARG A 57 5.37 1.33 8.19
N VAL A 58 6.06 1.55 7.06
CA VAL A 58 6.64 2.86 6.73
C VAL A 58 5.58 3.97 6.65
N PRO A 59 4.44 3.82 5.95
CA PRO A 59 3.37 4.80 5.97
C PRO A 59 2.74 4.95 7.36
N LEU A 60 2.49 3.85 8.08
CA LEU A 60 1.88 3.90 9.42
C LEU A 60 2.73 4.71 10.41
N ASP A 61 4.04 4.47 10.47
CA ASP A 61 4.97 5.18 11.35
C ASP A 61 5.04 6.67 11.01
N LYS A 62 5.06 7.00 9.71
CA LYS A 62 5.08 8.39 9.23
C LYS A 62 3.76 9.10 9.52
N LEU A 63 2.62 8.41 9.38
CA LEU A 63 1.31 8.95 9.75
C LEU A 63 1.22 9.16 11.25
N GLU A 64 1.62 8.19 12.07
CA GLU A 64 1.61 8.32 13.53
C GLU A 64 2.46 9.53 13.96
N SER A 65 3.68 9.64 13.44
CA SER A 65 4.56 10.78 13.70
C SER A 65 3.92 12.12 13.31
N LYS A 66 3.26 12.19 12.15
CA LYS A 66 2.56 13.40 11.66
C LYS A 66 1.30 13.73 12.47
N MET A 67 0.67 12.73 13.10
CA MET A 67 -0.52 12.91 13.94
C MET A 67 -0.18 13.35 15.37
N LYS A 68 1.06 13.21 15.84
CA LYS A 68 1.49 13.67 17.17
C LYS A 68 1.26 15.17 17.34
N GLY A 69 0.67 15.58 18.46
CA GLY A 69 0.31 16.97 18.75
C GLY A 69 -0.93 17.47 18.01
N THR A 70 -1.70 16.60 17.34
CA THR A 70 -2.94 16.95 16.66
C THR A 70 -4.16 16.36 17.39
N CYS A 71 -5.37 16.76 16.99
CA CYS A 71 -6.62 16.21 17.54
C CYS A 71 -6.84 14.71 17.24
N VAL A 72 -6.06 14.13 16.33
CA VAL A 72 -6.14 12.71 15.93
C VAL A 72 -4.89 11.91 16.35
N GLU A 73 -4.12 12.44 17.31
CA GLU A 73 -2.98 11.72 17.89
C GLU A 73 -3.40 10.34 18.44
N GLY A 74 -2.53 9.35 18.24
CA GLY A 74 -2.75 7.98 18.73
C GLY A 74 -3.77 7.16 17.93
N THR A 75 -4.29 7.68 16.80
CA THR A 75 -5.24 6.92 15.96
C THR A 75 -4.65 5.62 15.42
N VAL A 76 -3.39 5.65 14.96
CA VAL A 76 -2.70 4.47 14.42
C VAL A 76 -2.52 3.39 15.51
N PRO A 77 -1.92 3.68 16.68
CA PRO A 77 -1.85 2.72 17.79
C PRO A 77 -3.23 2.21 18.22
N LYS A 78 -4.25 3.08 18.28
CA LYS A 78 -5.60 2.69 18.69
C LYS A 78 -6.27 1.66 17.76
N LEU A 79 -5.90 1.67 16.48
CA LEU A 79 -6.46 0.75 15.48
C LEU A 79 -5.65 -0.53 15.34
N PHE A 80 -4.32 -0.45 15.42
CA PHE A 80 -3.42 -1.53 15.03
C PHE A 80 -2.54 -2.07 16.18
N GLU A 81 -2.30 -1.31 17.24
CA GLU A 81 -1.40 -1.74 18.32
C GLU A 81 -2.04 -2.83 19.18
N GLY A 82 -1.40 -4.00 19.19
CA GLY A 82 -1.61 -5.06 20.16
C GLY A 82 -0.49 -5.10 21.20
N LYS A 83 -0.72 -5.83 22.29
CA LYS A 83 0.28 -6.12 23.33
C LYS A 83 0.49 -7.62 23.44
N MET A 84 1.75 -8.03 23.52
CA MET A 84 2.15 -9.40 23.76
C MET A 84 3.14 -9.48 24.91
N ILE A 85 3.20 -10.64 25.56
CA ILE A 85 4.13 -10.91 26.64
C ILE A 85 5.05 -12.05 26.22
N SER A 86 6.36 -11.78 26.19
CA SER A 86 7.39 -12.79 25.99
C SER A 86 7.85 -13.35 27.33
N TYR A 87 7.84 -14.67 27.47
CA TYR A 87 8.24 -15.40 28.67
C TYR A 87 9.42 -16.31 28.38
N ILE A 88 10.54 -16.08 29.07
CA ILE A 88 11.73 -16.94 29.00
C ILE A 88 11.91 -17.60 30.36
N ARG A 89 12.10 -18.92 30.38
CA ARG A 89 12.48 -19.67 31.58
C ARG A 89 13.64 -20.60 31.28
N CYS A 90 14.69 -20.50 32.07
CA CYS A 90 15.85 -21.38 31.95
C CYS A 90 15.49 -22.81 32.41
N LYS A 91 15.92 -23.84 31.67
CA LYS A 91 15.68 -25.24 32.04
C LYS A 91 16.51 -25.67 33.26
N ASN A 92 17.74 -25.16 33.37
CA ASN A 92 18.75 -25.62 34.34
C ASN A 92 19.09 -24.58 35.43
N VAL A 93 18.41 -23.43 35.44
CA VAL A 93 18.60 -22.33 36.40
C VAL A 93 17.23 -21.78 36.77
N ASP A 94 17.00 -21.46 38.04
CA ASP A 94 15.76 -20.82 38.48
C ASP A 94 15.76 -19.33 38.13
N TYR A 95 15.67 -19.07 36.84
CA TYR A 95 15.61 -17.73 36.26
C TYR A 95 14.48 -17.70 35.25
N SER A 96 13.66 -16.66 35.34
CA SER A 96 12.67 -16.33 34.32
C SER A 96 12.67 -14.83 34.03
N SER A 97 12.34 -14.49 32.79
CA SER A 97 12.22 -13.12 32.30
C SER A 97 10.88 -12.95 31.62
N ILE A 98 10.22 -11.84 31.93
CA ILE A 98 8.93 -11.45 31.35
C ILE A 98 9.16 -10.08 30.69
N ARG A 99 8.84 -9.98 29.41
CA ARG A 99 8.92 -8.71 28.67
C ARG A 99 7.59 -8.43 28.00
N SER A 100 7.05 -7.23 28.20
CA SER A 100 5.89 -6.76 27.44
C SER A 100 6.39 -6.07 26.18
N GLU A 101 5.81 -6.41 25.04
CA GLU A 101 6.10 -5.83 23.74
C GLU A 101 4.79 -5.41 23.06
N THR A 102 4.86 -4.42 22.17
CA THR A 102 3.76 -4.03 21.30
C THR A 102 3.99 -4.55 19.89
N PHE A 103 2.91 -4.79 19.16
CA PHE A 103 2.96 -5.20 17.77
C PHE A 103 1.87 -4.50 16.96
N TYR A 104 2.10 -4.33 15.66
CA TYR A 104 1.12 -3.76 14.71
C TYR A 104 0.60 -4.80 13.71
N ASP A 105 1.29 -5.93 13.64
CA ASP A 105 1.06 -7.04 12.73
C ASP A 105 1.53 -8.34 13.43
N ILE A 106 0.99 -9.48 13.00
CA ILE A 106 1.39 -10.80 13.48
C ILE A 106 1.91 -11.59 12.28
N GLN A 107 3.16 -12.05 12.38
CA GLN A 107 3.78 -12.87 11.36
C GLN A 107 3.58 -14.35 11.71
N PHE A 108 2.89 -15.07 10.84
CA PHE A 108 2.69 -16.50 11.01
C PHE A 108 3.70 -17.31 10.22
N ASN A 109 4.24 -18.33 10.87
CA ASN A 109 4.87 -19.43 10.15
C ASN A 109 3.77 -20.28 9.52
N ILE A 110 3.71 -20.30 8.20
CA ILE A 110 2.75 -21.10 7.42
C ILE A 110 3.31 -22.50 7.09
N LYS A 111 4.61 -22.71 7.33
CA LYS A 111 5.30 -23.94 6.94
C LYS A 111 4.80 -25.11 7.77
N ARG A 112 4.26 -26.14 7.09
CA ARG A 112 3.63 -27.33 7.72
C ARG A 112 2.44 -27.01 8.61
N LYS A 113 1.74 -25.91 8.32
CA LYS A 113 0.50 -25.55 9.00
C LYS A 113 -0.63 -25.63 8.00
N LYS A 114 -1.70 -26.32 8.37
CA LYS A 114 -2.87 -26.48 7.50
C LYS A 114 -3.78 -25.27 7.52
N ASN A 115 -3.79 -24.55 8.64
CA ASN A 115 -4.71 -23.44 8.85
C ASN A 115 -4.16 -22.42 9.85
N ILE A 116 -4.83 -21.28 9.92
CA ILE A 116 -4.50 -20.19 10.84
C ILE A 116 -4.51 -20.59 12.32
N ASP A 117 -5.37 -21.52 12.74
CA ASP A 117 -5.39 -22.00 14.13
C ASP A 117 -4.10 -22.75 14.50
N GLU A 118 -3.56 -23.56 13.59
CA GLU A 118 -2.29 -24.25 13.77
C GLU A 118 -1.11 -23.28 13.84
N SER A 119 -1.11 -22.21 13.03
CA SER A 119 -0.09 -21.17 13.10
C SER A 119 -0.18 -20.35 14.37
N PHE A 120 -1.38 -20.01 14.86
CA PHE A 120 -1.51 -19.37 16.17
C PHE A 120 -1.02 -20.29 17.30
N LYS A 121 -1.36 -21.58 17.27
CA LYS A 121 -0.86 -22.56 18.25
C LYS A 121 0.65 -22.67 18.23
N ASP A 122 1.26 -22.65 17.04
CA ASP A 122 2.72 -22.64 16.86
C ASP A 122 3.33 -21.35 17.41
N TYR A 123 2.73 -20.20 17.11
CA TYR A 123 3.21 -18.89 17.52
C TYR A 123 3.26 -18.73 19.05
N ILE A 124 2.30 -19.32 19.77
CA ILE A 124 2.29 -19.33 21.25
C ILE A 124 2.97 -20.56 21.86
N ALA A 125 3.44 -21.49 21.04
CA ALA A 125 4.09 -22.69 21.53
C ALA A 125 5.43 -22.36 22.19
N LYS A 126 5.82 -23.18 23.16
CA LYS A 126 7.16 -23.08 23.76
C LYS A 126 8.17 -23.65 22.77
N GLU A 127 8.94 -22.80 22.12
CA GLU A 127 9.96 -23.26 21.18
C GLU A 127 11.14 -23.95 21.88
N THR A 128 11.63 -25.03 21.28
CA THR A 128 12.95 -25.63 21.54
C THR A 128 13.69 -25.64 20.20
N LEU A 129 14.84 -24.96 20.12
CA LEU A 129 15.57 -24.73 18.87
C LEU A 129 16.13 -26.04 18.28
N ASP A 130 15.53 -26.58 17.22
CA ASP A 130 16.18 -27.59 16.37
C ASP A 130 15.50 -27.81 14.99
N GLY A 131 16.32 -27.96 13.93
CA GLY A 131 15.97 -28.63 12.66
C GLY A 131 15.29 -27.84 11.51
N ASP A 132 15.33 -28.42 10.30
CA ASP A 132 14.89 -27.82 9.02
C ASP A 132 13.85 -28.64 8.21
N ASN A 133 12.96 -27.94 7.47
CA ASN A 133 11.62 -28.40 7.03
C ASN A 133 11.21 -28.03 5.56
N ARG A 134 10.05 -28.53 5.07
CA ARG A 134 9.39 -28.32 3.73
C ARG A 134 7.90 -27.83 3.83
N TYR A 135 7.24 -27.46 2.71
CA TYR A 135 5.97 -26.65 2.56
C TYR A 135 4.69 -27.43 2.13
N ASP A 136 3.47 -26.97 2.53
CA ASP A 136 2.10 -27.45 2.18
C ASP A 136 1.06 -26.27 2.16
N ALA A 137 -0.20 -26.49 1.71
CA ALA A 137 -1.30 -25.49 1.57
C ALA A 137 -1.90 -24.96 2.90
N TYR A 138 -2.47 -23.73 2.90
CA TYR A 138 -2.83 -22.97 4.12
C TYR A 138 -4.25 -22.35 4.09
N GLU A 139 -5.12 -22.77 5.01
CA GLU A 139 -6.50 -22.31 5.15
C GLU A 139 -6.65 -21.13 6.13
N PHE A 140 -7.62 -20.24 5.85
CA PHE A 140 -8.04 -19.16 6.73
C PHE A 140 -9.56 -18.97 6.70
N TYR A 141 -10.13 -18.38 7.76
CA TYR A 141 -11.57 -18.36 8.00
C TYR A 141 -12.16 -16.96 7.93
N GLU A 142 -13.40 -16.83 7.45
CA GLU A 142 -14.12 -15.55 7.48
C GLU A 142 -14.35 -15.05 8.91
N LYS A 143 -14.70 -15.95 9.83
CA LYS A 143 -14.92 -15.65 11.24
C LYS A 143 -13.84 -16.33 12.05
N LEU A 144 -13.10 -15.55 12.81
CA LEU A 144 -11.98 -16.01 13.62
C LEU A 144 -12.25 -15.69 15.09
N SER A 145 -12.17 -16.71 15.95
CA SER A 145 -12.34 -16.56 17.39
C SER A 145 -10.98 -16.70 18.07
N LEU A 146 -10.46 -15.61 18.62
CA LEU A 146 -9.12 -15.56 19.22
C LEU A 146 -9.13 -15.61 20.75
N ASP A 147 -10.29 -15.77 21.39
CA ASP A 147 -10.41 -15.79 22.85
C ASP A 147 -9.50 -16.83 23.51
N SER A 148 -9.29 -17.99 22.88
CA SER A 148 -8.42 -19.05 23.41
C SER A 148 -6.92 -18.72 23.41
N TYR A 149 -6.51 -17.67 22.71
CA TYR A 149 -5.11 -17.25 22.59
C TYR A 149 -4.78 -16.05 23.50
N LEU A 150 -5.77 -15.49 24.20
CA LEU A 150 -5.57 -14.42 25.16
C LEU A 150 -5.21 -15.00 26.54
N GLN A 151 -4.30 -14.33 27.24
CA GLN A 151 -3.98 -14.68 28.63
C GLN A 151 -5.18 -14.47 29.56
N GLU A 152 -5.93 -13.38 29.36
CA GLU A 152 -7.13 -13.02 30.11
C GLU A 152 -8.25 -12.67 29.12
N PRO A 153 -9.10 -13.64 28.73
CA PRO A 153 -10.24 -13.39 27.86
C PRO A 153 -11.28 -12.50 28.56
N ASP A 154 -11.84 -11.53 27.85
CA ASP A 154 -12.90 -10.65 28.36
C ASP A 154 -14.29 -11.18 27.94
N PRO A 155 -15.12 -11.68 28.87
CA PRO A 155 -16.44 -12.20 28.55
C PRO A 155 -17.39 -11.16 27.95
N ASN A 156 -17.18 -9.87 28.23
CA ASN A 156 -18.01 -8.77 27.75
C ASN A 156 -17.50 -8.19 26.42
N ASN A 157 -16.31 -8.60 25.98
CA ASN A 157 -15.71 -8.15 24.75
C ASN A 157 -14.97 -9.34 24.11
N SER A 158 -15.70 -10.28 23.55
CA SER A 158 -15.10 -11.44 22.89
C SER A 158 -14.13 -11.03 21.78
N ALA A 159 -13.03 -11.75 21.66
CA ALA A 159 -12.04 -11.59 20.59
C ALA A 159 -12.50 -12.28 19.30
N LYS A 160 -13.70 -11.94 18.84
CA LYS A 160 -14.26 -12.40 17.57
C LYS A 160 -13.95 -11.38 16.47
N TYR A 161 -13.47 -11.89 15.35
CA TYR A 161 -13.01 -11.11 14.22
C TYR A 161 -13.67 -11.58 12.93
N THR A 162 -13.89 -10.63 12.02
CA THR A 162 -14.37 -10.87 10.66
C THR A 162 -13.30 -10.49 9.65
N LEU A 163 -13.06 -11.36 8.68
CA LEU A 163 -12.16 -11.13 7.56
C LEU A 163 -12.67 -9.94 6.73
N HIS A 164 -11.80 -8.98 6.49
CA HIS A 164 -12.10 -7.72 5.80
C HIS A 164 -11.37 -7.62 4.46
N ALA A 165 -10.11 -8.06 4.39
CA ALA A 165 -9.33 -8.08 3.16
C ALA A 165 -8.41 -9.29 3.07
N VAL A 166 -8.18 -9.75 1.84
CA VAL A 166 -7.26 -10.84 1.48
C VAL A 166 -6.35 -10.32 0.37
N LEU A 167 -5.07 -10.15 0.67
CA LEU A 167 -4.06 -9.78 -0.33
C LEU A 167 -3.44 -11.06 -0.88
N VAL A 168 -3.46 -11.17 -2.21
CA VAL A 168 -3.11 -12.38 -2.94
C VAL A 168 -2.02 -12.07 -3.93
N HIS A 169 -0.96 -12.85 -3.89
CA HIS A 169 0.12 -12.80 -4.86
C HIS A 169 -0.04 -13.96 -5.83
N SER A 170 0.06 -13.68 -7.12
CA SER A 170 0.07 -14.69 -8.18
C SER A 170 1.40 -14.62 -8.93
N GLY A 171 2.35 -15.48 -8.55
CA GLY A 171 3.68 -15.50 -9.14
C GLY A 171 4.72 -16.16 -8.26
N ASP A 172 5.99 -15.83 -8.50
CA ASP A 172 7.12 -16.26 -7.67
C ASP A 172 7.93 -15.04 -7.17
N ASN A 173 9.01 -15.32 -6.45
CA ASN A 173 9.87 -14.29 -5.85
C ASN A 173 10.59 -13.38 -6.89
N HIS A 174 10.54 -13.71 -8.18
CA HIS A 174 11.17 -12.93 -9.25
C HIS A 174 10.14 -12.15 -10.08
N GLY A 175 8.84 -12.38 -9.86
CA GLY A 175 7.77 -11.69 -10.56
C GLY A 175 6.40 -12.32 -10.36
N GLY A 176 5.39 -11.46 -10.25
CA GLY A 176 4.00 -11.87 -10.11
C GLY A 176 3.05 -10.68 -10.17
N ASN A 177 1.76 -10.97 -10.03
CA ASN A 177 0.70 -9.98 -9.97
C ASN A 177 0.05 -9.98 -8.58
N ASP A 178 -0.11 -8.81 -7.99
CA ASP A 178 -0.75 -8.63 -6.69
C ASP A 178 -2.20 -8.17 -6.89
N VAL A 179 -3.13 -8.87 -6.26
CA VAL A 179 -4.55 -8.51 -6.27
C VAL A 179 -5.09 -8.51 -4.84
N VAL A 180 -6.11 -7.71 -4.57
CA VAL A 180 -6.73 -7.68 -3.24
C VAL A 180 -8.24 -7.89 -3.32
N PHE A 181 -8.74 -8.76 -2.46
CA PHE A 181 -10.17 -8.95 -2.24
C PHE A 181 -10.56 -8.19 -0.98
N ILE A 182 -11.60 -7.36 -1.06
CA ILE A 182 -12.06 -6.55 0.07
C ILE A 182 -13.58 -6.69 0.21
N ASN A 183 -14.06 -6.73 1.45
CA ASN A 183 -15.45 -6.59 1.85
C ASN A 183 -15.65 -5.18 2.45
N PRO A 184 -15.86 -4.12 1.62
CA PRO A 184 -15.59 -2.75 2.03
C PRO A 184 -16.53 -2.25 3.14
N LYS A 185 -17.78 -2.74 3.15
CA LYS A 185 -18.80 -2.37 4.14
C LYS A 185 -18.96 -3.40 5.26
N GLY A 186 -18.18 -4.49 5.24
CA GLY A 186 -18.32 -5.58 6.20
C GLY A 186 -19.66 -6.33 6.07
N ASP A 187 -20.38 -6.18 4.96
CA ASP A 187 -21.72 -6.75 4.73
C ASP A 187 -21.69 -8.10 3.99
N GLY A 188 -20.49 -8.59 3.67
CA GLY A 188 -20.26 -9.86 3.00
C GLY A 188 -20.24 -9.74 1.48
N LYS A 189 -20.35 -8.52 0.92
CA LYS A 189 -20.22 -8.29 -0.52
C LYS A 189 -18.76 -8.02 -0.87
N TRP A 190 -18.12 -9.03 -1.44
CA TRP A 190 -16.71 -8.97 -1.81
C TRP A 190 -16.51 -8.34 -3.19
N CYS A 191 -15.42 -7.58 -3.31
CA CYS A 191 -14.92 -7.05 -4.57
C CYS A 191 -13.45 -7.44 -4.73
N LYS A 192 -13.06 -7.83 -5.94
CA LYS A 192 -11.66 -7.99 -6.35
C LYS A 192 -11.19 -6.66 -6.94
N PHE A 193 -10.10 -6.14 -6.42
CA PHE A 193 -9.38 -4.97 -6.90
C PHE A 193 -8.11 -5.50 -7.59
N ASP A 194 -8.12 -5.41 -8.93
CA ASP A 194 -7.05 -5.85 -9.82
C ASP A 194 -6.61 -4.61 -10.62
N ASP A 195 -5.70 -3.85 -10.04
CA ASP A 195 -5.26 -2.54 -10.52
C ASP A 195 -6.43 -1.58 -10.85
N GLU A 196 -6.63 -1.32 -12.14
CA GLU A 196 -7.64 -0.40 -12.67
C GLU A 196 -9.04 -1.03 -12.76
N VAL A 197 -9.15 -2.35 -12.54
CA VAL A 197 -10.37 -3.13 -12.72
C VAL A 197 -10.90 -3.59 -11.37
N ILE A 198 -12.12 -3.14 -11.05
CA ILE A 198 -12.86 -3.60 -9.88
C ILE A 198 -14.01 -4.49 -10.34
N SER A 199 -14.08 -5.69 -9.80
CA SER A 199 -15.13 -6.66 -10.11
C SER A 199 -15.77 -7.20 -8.84
N ARG A 200 -17.08 -7.45 -8.89
CA ARG A 200 -17.79 -8.11 -7.78
C ARG A 200 -17.40 -9.59 -7.78
N TYR A 201 -17.10 -10.12 -6.60
CA TYR A 201 -16.71 -11.51 -6.41
C TYR A 201 -17.65 -12.22 -5.45
N THR A 202 -17.76 -13.54 -5.62
CA THR A 202 -18.49 -14.35 -4.64
C THR A 202 -17.63 -14.62 -3.42
N LYS A 203 -18.29 -14.95 -2.32
CA LYS A 203 -17.65 -15.28 -1.05
C LYS A 203 -16.66 -16.44 -1.17
N GLN A 204 -17.05 -17.51 -1.89
CA GLN A 204 -16.24 -18.72 -2.02
C GLN A 204 -14.95 -18.46 -2.80
N GLU A 205 -15.03 -17.69 -3.88
CA GLU A 205 -13.86 -17.36 -4.70
C GLU A 205 -12.85 -16.45 -3.97
N ALA A 206 -13.29 -15.61 -3.03
CA ALA A 206 -12.41 -14.75 -2.25
C ALA A 206 -11.63 -15.49 -1.15
N SER A 207 -12.21 -16.55 -0.55
CA SER A 207 -11.56 -17.32 0.53
C SER A 207 -11.01 -18.67 0.07
N GLU A 208 -11.82 -19.53 -0.54
CA GLU A 208 -11.50 -20.96 -0.76
C GLU A 208 -10.49 -21.17 -1.91
N HIS A 209 -10.50 -20.29 -2.91
CA HIS A 209 -9.59 -20.41 -4.08
C HIS A 209 -8.17 -19.87 -3.80
N ASN A 210 -7.95 -19.21 -2.66
CA ASN A 210 -6.69 -18.53 -2.34
C ASN A 210 -5.85 -19.28 -1.29
N PHE A 211 -6.23 -20.50 -0.90
CA PHE A 211 -5.50 -21.34 0.06
C PHE A 211 -4.17 -21.91 -0.49
N GLY A 212 -3.98 -21.84 -1.81
CA GLY A 212 -2.85 -22.45 -2.51
C GLY A 212 -2.98 -23.97 -2.66
N GLY A 213 -1.92 -24.62 -3.14
CA GLY A 213 -1.86 -26.10 -3.22
C GLY A 213 -2.50 -26.76 -4.45
N HIS A 214 -2.91 -25.99 -5.47
CA HIS A 214 -3.30 -26.57 -6.77
C HIS A 214 -2.06 -27.09 -7.52
N ASP A 215 -1.75 -28.37 -7.31
CA ASP A 215 -0.63 -29.09 -7.94
C ASP A 215 -1.15 -30.08 -9.01
N GLU A 216 -2.29 -29.79 -9.65
CA GLU A 216 -3.00 -30.79 -10.48
C GLU A 216 -2.65 -30.82 -11.97
N ASP A 217 -1.85 -29.90 -12.53
CA ASP A 217 -1.43 -30.02 -13.94
C ASP A 217 0.08 -29.91 -14.13
N ARG A 218 0.74 -31.08 -14.08
CA ARG A 218 2.16 -31.28 -14.47
C ARG A 218 2.45 -30.97 -15.96
N ASN A 219 1.47 -30.53 -16.74
CA ASN A 219 1.60 -30.25 -18.17
C ASN A 219 1.56 -28.77 -18.56
N MET A 220 1.32 -27.83 -17.62
CA MET A 220 1.44 -26.40 -17.89
C MET A 220 2.77 -25.85 -17.38
N THR A 221 3.53 -25.22 -18.27
CA THR A 221 4.89 -24.69 -18.05
C THR A 221 4.96 -23.44 -17.16
N VAL A 222 3.85 -23.00 -16.56
CA VAL A 222 3.79 -21.87 -15.62
C VAL A 222 3.04 -22.32 -14.37
N LYS A 223 3.76 -22.46 -13.25
CA LYS A 223 3.16 -22.70 -11.93
C LYS A 223 2.31 -21.50 -11.56
N HIS A 224 0.99 -21.65 -11.54
CA HIS A 224 0.09 -20.66 -10.98
C HIS A 224 0.12 -20.75 -9.44
N CYS A 225 1.18 -20.20 -8.83
CA CYS A 225 1.26 -20.05 -7.38
C CYS A 225 0.45 -18.82 -6.95
N THR A 226 -0.88 -18.93 -6.97
CA THR A 226 -1.77 -17.90 -6.43
C THR A 226 -2.06 -18.23 -4.97
N ASN A 227 -1.59 -17.41 -4.04
CA ASN A 227 -1.81 -17.61 -2.61
C ASN A 227 -2.00 -16.29 -1.86
N ALA A 228 -2.81 -16.33 -0.81
CA ALA A 228 -2.92 -15.23 0.12
C ALA A 228 -1.63 -15.11 0.97
N TYR A 229 -1.07 -13.91 1.03
CA TYR A 229 0.13 -13.63 1.83
C TYR A 229 -0.14 -12.66 2.98
N MET A 230 -1.24 -11.91 2.95
CA MET A 230 -1.66 -11.03 4.05
C MET A 230 -3.18 -11.04 4.20
N LEU A 231 -3.64 -11.14 5.45
CA LEU A 231 -5.06 -11.13 5.81
C LEU A 231 -5.34 -9.96 6.76
N VAL A 232 -6.44 -9.25 6.52
CA VAL A 232 -6.89 -8.17 7.39
C VAL A 232 -8.20 -8.57 8.05
N TYR A 233 -8.22 -8.56 9.38
CA TYR A 233 -9.38 -8.88 10.20
C TYR A 233 -9.80 -7.67 11.03
N ILE A 234 -11.11 -7.48 11.20
CA ILE A 234 -11.68 -6.43 12.07
C ILE A 234 -12.45 -7.10 13.20
N ARG A 235 -12.24 -6.64 14.44
CA ARG A 235 -12.96 -7.14 15.61
C ARG A 235 -14.45 -6.79 15.48
N ASP A 236 -15.32 -7.76 15.69
CA ASP A 236 -16.77 -7.60 15.51
C ASP A 236 -17.33 -6.45 16.34
N SER A 237 -16.84 -6.27 17.57
CA SER A 237 -17.26 -5.19 18.47
C SER A 237 -16.83 -3.78 18.03
N GLN A 238 -15.88 -3.66 17.09
CA GLN A 238 -15.38 -2.38 16.58
C GLN A 238 -15.81 -2.11 15.12
N MET A 239 -16.50 -3.04 14.46
CA MET A 239 -16.83 -2.99 13.03
C MET A 239 -17.47 -1.65 12.63
N THR A 240 -18.53 -1.22 13.31
CA THR A 240 -19.25 0.03 13.01
C THR A 240 -18.39 1.27 13.13
N LYS A 241 -17.42 1.25 14.06
CA LYS A 241 -16.53 2.39 14.31
C LYS A 241 -15.39 2.44 13.30
N VAL A 242 -14.84 1.29 12.94
CA VAL A 242 -13.74 1.19 11.97
C VAL A 242 -14.24 1.46 10.55
N LEU A 243 -15.41 0.94 10.20
CA LEU A 243 -16.04 1.08 8.88
C LEU A 243 -17.15 2.15 8.86
N GLN A 244 -17.03 3.18 9.70
CA GLN A 244 -17.98 4.29 9.69
C GLN A 244 -18.03 4.94 8.31
N ASP A 245 -19.22 5.42 7.91
CA ASP A 245 -19.35 6.16 6.66
C ASP A 245 -18.56 7.46 6.73
N VAL A 246 -17.79 7.73 5.68
CA VAL A 246 -17.03 8.97 5.48
C VAL A 246 -17.75 9.79 4.44
N THR A 247 -18.02 11.04 4.78
CA THR A 247 -18.77 12.00 3.97
C THR A 247 -17.89 13.19 3.60
N ASP A 248 -18.37 14.02 2.68
CA ASP A 248 -17.68 15.24 2.26
C ASP A 248 -17.47 16.22 3.42
N ALA A 249 -18.35 16.18 4.43
CA ALA A 249 -18.25 17.02 5.63
C ALA A 249 -17.09 16.63 6.55
N ASP A 250 -16.57 15.40 6.42
CA ASP A 250 -15.42 14.92 7.19
C ASP A 250 -14.07 15.40 6.61
N ILE A 251 -14.10 16.01 5.42
CA ILE A 251 -12.92 16.51 4.72
C ILE A 251 -12.77 18.01 4.99
N PRO A 252 -11.66 18.46 5.59
CA PRO A 252 -11.41 19.89 5.83
C PRO A 252 -11.47 20.70 4.53
N THR A 253 -12.14 21.86 4.57
CA THR A 253 -12.33 22.71 3.39
C THR A 253 -11.00 23.18 2.80
N GLU A 254 -10.01 23.45 3.64
CA GLU A 254 -8.66 23.85 3.22
C GLU A 254 -7.98 22.77 2.36
N LEU A 255 -8.17 21.50 2.72
CA LEU A 255 -7.67 20.37 1.95
C LEU A 255 -8.42 20.26 0.63
N ALA A 256 -9.75 20.30 0.64
CA ALA A 256 -10.58 20.23 -0.56
C ALA A 256 -10.21 21.34 -1.58
N ASP A 257 -10.06 22.58 -1.11
CA ASP A 257 -9.68 23.74 -1.94
C ASP A 257 -8.28 23.56 -2.55
N ARG A 258 -7.31 23.09 -1.75
CA ARG A 258 -5.96 22.79 -2.24
C ARG A 258 -6.00 21.73 -3.34
N LEU A 259 -6.70 20.62 -3.13
CA LEU A 259 -6.81 19.54 -4.10
C LEU A 259 -7.50 19.99 -5.39
N ALA A 260 -8.56 20.79 -5.27
CA ALA A 260 -9.24 21.38 -6.43
C ALA A 260 -8.30 22.30 -7.23
N LYS A 261 -7.48 23.12 -6.55
CA LYS A 261 -6.49 23.99 -7.19
C LYS A 261 -5.41 23.18 -7.90
N GLU A 262 -4.86 22.14 -7.25
CA GLU A 262 -3.88 21.25 -7.87
C GLU A 262 -4.43 20.57 -9.13
N LYS A 263 -5.66 20.03 -9.05
CA LYS A 263 -6.34 19.39 -10.18
C LYS A 263 -6.54 20.35 -11.35
N ARG A 264 -6.93 21.60 -11.09
CA ARG A 264 -7.06 22.65 -12.12
C ARG A 264 -5.71 22.95 -12.79
N MET A 265 -4.64 23.11 -12.01
CA MET A 265 -3.30 23.35 -12.56
C MET A 265 -2.79 22.17 -13.41
N GLU A 266 -3.05 20.94 -12.98
CA GLU A 266 -2.66 19.75 -13.72
C GLU A 266 -3.44 19.59 -15.03
N GLN A 267 -4.73 19.94 -15.05
CA GLN A 267 -5.53 20.00 -16.28
C GLN A 267 -4.98 21.02 -17.27
N VAL A 268 -4.57 22.21 -16.79
CA VAL A 268 -3.93 23.24 -17.64
C VAL A 268 -2.62 22.71 -18.22
N ARG A 269 -1.72 22.16 -17.40
CA ARG A 269 -0.46 21.59 -17.86
C ARG A 269 -0.65 20.44 -18.85
N ARG A 270 -1.64 19.58 -18.61
CA ARG A 270 -1.98 18.48 -19.53
C ARG A 270 -2.47 19.03 -20.87
N LYS A 271 -3.30 20.08 -20.85
CA LYS A 271 -3.76 20.75 -22.08
C LYS A 271 -2.59 21.37 -22.83
N GLU A 272 -1.71 22.10 -22.16
CA GLU A 272 -0.51 22.69 -22.76
C GLU A 272 0.42 21.62 -23.37
N ARG A 273 0.64 20.49 -22.67
CA ARG A 273 1.44 19.37 -23.18
C ARG A 273 0.78 18.70 -24.39
N ASN A 274 -0.54 18.51 -24.33
CA ASN A 274 -1.31 17.99 -25.44
C ASN A 274 -1.32 18.95 -26.63
N GLU A 275 -1.22 20.26 -26.42
CA GLU A 275 -1.14 21.23 -27.51
C GLU A 275 0.31 21.46 -27.97
N ALA A 276 1.33 21.08 -27.18
CA ALA A 276 2.73 21.34 -27.49
C ALA A 276 3.16 20.76 -28.84
N HIS A 277 2.64 19.60 -29.24
CA HIS A 277 2.94 19.00 -30.54
C HIS A 277 2.36 19.79 -31.73
N LEU A 278 1.42 20.71 -31.48
CA LEU A 278 0.86 21.60 -32.49
C LEU A 278 1.75 22.83 -32.73
N TYR A 279 2.83 23.00 -31.97
CA TYR A 279 3.75 24.12 -32.10
C TYR A 279 5.15 23.62 -32.44
N MET A 280 5.81 24.31 -33.37
CA MET A 280 7.23 24.16 -33.65
C MET A 280 7.97 25.43 -33.24
N THR A 281 9.19 25.24 -32.75
CA THR A 281 10.10 26.33 -32.45
C THR A 281 11.04 26.49 -33.64
N ILE A 282 11.03 27.66 -34.27
CA ILE A 282 11.98 28.04 -35.32
C ILE A 282 13.00 29.00 -34.72
N ASN A 283 14.26 28.60 -34.75
CA ASN A 283 15.39 29.42 -34.36
C ASN A 283 15.95 30.11 -35.60
N VAL A 284 15.86 31.44 -35.65
CA VAL A 284 16.36 32.25 -36.77
C VAL A 284 17.67 32.90 -36.36
N LEU A 285 18.69 32.69 -37.19
CA LEU A 285 20.00 33.36 -37.09
C LEU A 285 20.06 34.50 -38.11
N PHE A 286 20.64 35.62 -37.70
CA PHE A 286 20.89 36.76 -38.57
C PHE A 286 22.39 36.84 -38.91
N GLU A 287 22.71 37.49 -40.02
CA GLU A 287 24.07 37.59 -40.56
C GLU A 287 25.09 38.10 -39.55
N ASP A 288 24.70 39.09 -38.72
CA ASP A 288 25.51 39.64 -37.62
C ASP A 288 26.03 38.57 -36.63
N THR A 289 25.41 37.39 -36.57
CA THR A 289 25.81 36.29 -35.68
C THR A 289 27.04 35.53 -36.21
N PHE A 290 27.32 35.67 -37.51
CA PHE A 290 28.47 35.03 -38.18
C PHE A 290 29.73 35.89 -38.11
N ASP A 291 29.58 37.20 -37.91
CA ASP A 291 30.68 38.15 -37.92
C ASP A 291 31.70 37.89 -36.79
N GLY A 292 32.96 37.71 -37.18
CA GLY A 292 34.06 37.50 -36.25
C GLY A 292 34.20 36.08 -35.70
N HIS A 293 33.39 35.11 -36.14
CA HIS A 293 33.59 33.70 -35.78
C HIS A 293 34.90 33.15 -36.39
N GLN A 294 35.69 32.43 -35.61
CA GLN A 294 37.02 31.92 -36.00
C GLN A 294 37.12 30.38 -36.01
N GLY A 295 36.00 29.69 -35.75
CA GLY A 295 35.93 28.23 -35.73
C GLY A 295 35.58 27.62 -37.09
N ASN A 296 35.34 26.30 -37.08
CA ASN A 296 34.75 25.61 -38.23
C ASN A 296 33.22 25.83 -38.23
N ASP A 297 32.59 25.81 -39.41
CA ASP A 297 31.17 26.16 -39.66
C ASP A 297 30.85 27.67 -39.55
N LEU A 298 29.57 28.03 -39.75
CA LEU A 298 29.13 29.42 -39.86
C LEU A 298 29.07 30.15 -38.51
N TYR A 299 28.94 29.43 -37.39
CA TYR A 299 28.82 29.99 -36.03
C TYR A 299 29.14 28.94 -34.97
N ASP A 300 29.36 29.38 -33.73
CA ASP A 300 29.50 28.52 -32.54
C ASP A 300 28.12 28.15 -31.97
N GLN A 301 27.77 26.87 -31.99
CA GLN A 301 26.47 26.37 -31.54
C GLN A 301 26.19 26.64 -30.05
N GLU A 302 27.22 26.74 -29.20
CA GLU A 302 27.05 27.01 -27.77
C GLU A 302 26.93 28.51 -27.45
N ARG A 303 27.37 29.38 -28.38
CA ARG A 303 27.44 30.84 -28.16
C ARG A 303 26.48 31.65 -29.04
N ALA A 304 25.88 31.04 -30.05
CA ALA A 304 24.99 31.74 -30.97
C ALA A 304 23.71 32.23 -30.30
N LEU A 305 23.34 33.46 -30.63
CA LEU A 305 22.11 34.08 -30.17
C LEU A 305 21.02 33.89 -31.23
N PHE A 306 20.07 33.00 -30.93
CA PHE A 306 18.94 32.74 -31.81
C PHE A 306 17.79 33.67 -31.50
N LYS A 307 17.08 34.13 -32.54
CA LYS A 307 15.74 34.66 -32.36
C LYS A 307 14.73 33.52 -32.46
N GLU A 308 14.12 33.20 -31.33
CA GLU A 308 13.17 32.09 -31.22
C GLU A 308 11.75 32.52 -31.62
N PHE A 309 11.14 31.78 -32.55
CA PHE A 309 9.73 31.95 -32.94
C PHE A 309 8.95 30.67 -32.68
N LYS A 310 7.89 30.75 -31.88
CA LYS A 310 6.96 29.64 -31.66
C LYS A 310 5.81 29.74 -32.66
N ILE A 311 5.75 28.82 -33.61
CA ILE A 311 4.78 28.83 -34.72
C ILE A 311 3.88 27.62 -34.60
N LYS A 312 2.58 27.80 -34.86
CA LYS A 312 1.62 26.69 -34.88
C LYS A 312 1.80 25.90 -36.19
N ALA A 313 2.10 24.61 -36.10
CA ALA A 313 2.12 23.71 -37.24
C ALA A 313 0.70 23.63 -37.84
N ILE A 314 0.60 23.85 -39.15
CA ILE A 314 -0.67 23.86 -39.91
C ILE A 314 -1.09 22.43 -40.24
#